data_AF-A0A7W6WB66-F1
#
_entry.id   AF-A0A7W6WB66-F1
#
_cell.length_a   1.000
_cell.length_b   1.000
_cell.length_c   1.000
_cell.angle_alpha   90.00
_cell.angle_beta   90.00
_cell.angle_gamma   90.00
#
_symmetry.space_group_name_H-M   'P 1'
#
loop_
_entity.id
_entity.type
_entity.pdbx_description
1 polymer ?
#
loop_
_entity_poly.entity_id
_entity_poly.type
_entity_poly.pdbx_seq_one_letter_code
_entity_poly.pdbx_strand_id
1 'polypeptide(L)'
;MAYIDWSPDLELGIDLVDQDHKVLVALLNQAHECMGDREEAATLGSVLNALVDYTEYHFLREERVMDAAGFSELDEHRELHRRLTRQAREIRDRYAVDPSGVRAVEVMDFLRTWLMDHILKQDFRFRPAVMARPESVDVARTIEFETRDEDHAADGATGAGDSPRDAATVGGPVDFTTMSVLVVDDNQNFQIILRTIFKGLGCPDVRLADGARQGLDALNQAPPSLILVDWRMEGMDGLGFVRAVRDQDITVPIVMITGYNEPGFSDRAREAGVNGFLEKPITARGLVETVSRALHDVRSAA
;
A
#
# COMPACT_ATOMS: atom_id res chain seq x y z
N MET A 1 7.70 -18.77 -13.09
CA MET A 1 7.37 -17.72 -14.09
C MET A 1 6.38 -16.80 -13.41
N ALA A 2 6.49 -15.50 -13.66
CA ALA A 2 5.50 -14.55 -13.15
C ALA A 2 4.11 -14.92 -13.69
N TYR A 3 3.06 -14.56 -12.96
CA TYR A 3 1.69 -14.76 -13.45
C TYR A 3 1.38 -13.84 -14.63
N ILE A 4 1.96 -12.64 -14.61
CA ILE A 4 1.98 -11.66 -15.69
C ILE A 4 3.43 -11.20 -15.88
N ASP A 5 3.99 -11.49 -17.04
CA ASP A 5 5.30 -10.95 -17.45
C ASP A 5 5.11 -9.55 -18.06
N TRP A 6 5.79 -8.55 -17.51
CA TRP A 6 5.81 -7.21 -18.11
C TRP A 6 6.50 -7.25 -19.48
N SER A 7 5.89 -6.61 -20.48
CA SER A 7 6.47 -6.49 -21.81
C SER A 7 6.28 -5.06 -22.36
N PRO A 8 7.07 -4.66 -23.37
CA PRO A 8 6.90 -3.37 -24.04
C PRO A 8 5.51 -3.16 -24.68
N ASP A 9 4.75 -4.24 -24.92
CA ASP A 9 3.38 -4.14 -25.45
C ASP A 9 2.39 -3.54 -24.43
N LEU A 10 2.76 -3.52 -23.15
CA LEU A 10 2.01 -2.89 -22.06
C LEU A 10 2.42 -1.43 -21.84
N GLU A 11 3.42 -0.92 -22.57
CA GLU A 11 3.91 0.45 -22.42
C GLU A 11 3.13 1.43 -23.31
N LEU A 12 2.44 2.37 -22.67
CA LEU A 12 1.78 3.49 -23.33
C LEU A 12 2.82 4.52 -23.81
N GLY A 13 4.02 4.51 -23.23
CA GLY A 13 5.03 5.55 -23.44
C GLY A 13 4.74 6.82 -22.63
N ILE A 14 4.01 6.67 -21.52
CA ILE A 14 3.71 7.73 -20.57
C ILE A 14 4.29 7.26 -19.24
N ASP A 15 5.53 7.67 -18.93
CA ASP A 15 6.33 7.11 -17.82
C ASP A 15 5.57 7.00 -16.49
N LEU A 16 4.76 8.01 -16.18
CA LEU A 16 3.96 8.05 -14.95
C LEU A 16 2.91 6.93 -14.91
N VAL A 17 2.20 6.71 -16.02
CA VAL A 17 1.16 5.67 -16.15
C VAL A 17 1.80 4.29 -16.26
N ASP A 18 2.87 4.16 -17.05
CA ASP A 18 3.59 2.90 -17.20
C ASP A 18 4.21 2.42 -15.87
N GLN A 19 4.62 3.36 -15.01
CA GLN A 19 5.07 3.04 -13.66
C GLN A 19 3.93 2.54 -12.77
N ASP A 20 2.74 3.13 -12.85
CA ASP A 20 1.57 2.67 -12.10
C ASP A 20 1.13 1.27 -12.54
N HIS A 21 1.12 1.00 -13.85
CA HIS A 21 0.83 -0.32 -14.41
C HIS A 21 1.82 -1.38 -13.90
N LYS A 22 3.11 -1.05 -13.82
CA LYS A 22 4.14 -1.95 -13.25
C LYS A 22 3.85 -2.27 -11.78
N VAL A 23 3.34 -1.31 -11.00
CA VAL A 23 2.95 -1.53 -9.61
C VAL A 23 1.71 -2.45 -9.53
N LEU A 24 0.68 -2.22 -10.34
CA LEU A 24 -0.51 -3.07 -10.39
C LEU A 24 -0.15 -4.52 -10.79
N VAL A 25 0.69 -4.70 -11.81
CA VAL A 25 1.20 -6.02 -12.23
C VAL A 25 2.02 -6.67 -11.13
N ALA A 26 2.85 -5.93 -10.40
CA ALA A 26 3.62 -6.46 -9.28
C ALA A 26 2.70 -6.95 -8.13
N LEU A 27 1.65 -6.19 -7.79
CA LEU A 27 0.66 -6.60 -6.81
C LEU A 27 -0.07 -7.88 -7.24
N LEU A 28 -0.48 -7.97 -8.51
CA LEU A 28 -1.11 -9.18 -9.06
C LEU A 28 -0.18 -10.41 -9.01
N ASN A 29 1.07 -10.25 -9.39
CA ASN A 29 2.05 -11.32 -9.28
C ASN A 29 2.23 -11.78 -7.83
N GLN A 30 2.24 -10.84 -6.89
CA GLN A 30 2.35 -11.13 -5.47
C GLN A 30 1.12 -11.88 -4.92
N ALA A 31 -0.10 -11.52 -5.34
CA ALA A 31 -1.31 -12.26 -4.99
C ALA A 31 -1.28 -13.70 -5.52
N HIS A 32 -0.70 -13.92 -6.70
CA HIS A 32 -0.53 -15.28 -7.24
C HIS A 32 0.53 -16.08 -6.45
N GLU A 33 1.63 -15.43 -6.08
CA GLU A 33 2.75 -16.10 -5.37
C GLU A 33 2.41 -16.49 -3.92
N CYS A 34 1.52 -15.76 -3.25
CA CYS A 34 1.11 -16.10 -1.88
C CYS A 34 0.11 -17.26 -1.78
N MET A 35 -0.41 -17.75 -2.91
CA MET A 35 -1.35 -18.88 -2.92
C MET A 35 -0.69 -20.15 -2.38
N GLY A 36 -1.30 -20.76 -1.35
CA GLY A 36 -0.79 -21.93 -0.67
C GLY A 36 0.19 -21.65 0.47
N ASP A 37 0.46 -20.37 0.80
CA ASP A 37 1.30 -20.00 1.94
C ASP A 37 0.54 -20.11 3.30
N ARG A 38 1.27 -20.17 4.43
CA ARG A 38 0.68 -20.36 5.76
C ARG A 38 -0.19 -19.18 6.23
N GLU A 39 0.15 -17.98 5.79
CA GLU A 39 -0.53 -16.72 6.04
C GLU A 39 -1.34 -16.25 4.81
N GLU A 40 -1.67 -17.15 3.87
CA GLU A 40 -2.29 -16.83 2.57
C GLU A 40 -3.46 -15.87 2.74
N ALA A 41 -4.32 -16.10 3.73
CA ALA A 41 -5.49 -15.26 3.99
C ALA A 41 -5.13 -13.80 4.31
N ALA A 42 -4.14 -13.58 5.18
CA ALA A 42 -3.72 -12.24 5.58
C ALA A 42 -2.92 -11.56 4.45
N THR A 43 -2.05 -12.33 3.78
CA THR A 43 -1.25 -11.86 2.65
C THR A 43 -2.14 -11.46 1.49
N LEU A 44 -2.99 -12.37 1.00
CA LEU A 44 -3.91 -12.12 -0.12
C LEU A 44 -4.91 -11.01 0.22
N GLY A 45 -5.43 -10.97 1.45
CA GLY A 45 -6.25 -9.85 1.92
C GLY A 45 -5.53 -8.49 1.81
N SER A 46 -4.25 -8.45 2.19
CA SER A 46 -3.43 -7.23 2.08
C SER A 46 -3.14 -6.86 0.63
N VAL A 47 -2.89 -7.84 -0.24
CA VAL A 47 -2.71 -7.58 -1.68
C VAL A 47 -4.00 -7.06 -2.31
N LEU A 48 -5.16 -7.64 -1.99
CA LEU A 48 -6.45 -7.19 -2.51
C LEU A 48 -6.77 -5.76 -2.07
N ASN A 49 -6.51 -5.44 -0.80
CA ASN A 49 -6.62 -4.07 -0.29
C ASN A 49 -5.71 -3.11 -1.05
N ALA A 50 -4.42 -3.45 -1.17
CA ALA A 50 -3.45 -2.63 -1.89
C ALA A 50 -3.82 -2.44 -3.37
N LEU A 51 -4.33 -3.49 -4.02
CA LEU A 51 -4.75 -3.45 -5.42
C LEU A 51 -5.97 -2.55 -5.62
N VAL A 52 -6.97 -2.64 -4.74
CA VAL A 52 -8.15 -1.74 -4.78
C VAL A 52 -7.71 -0.29 -4.57
N ASP A 53 -6.97 -0.01 -3.50
CA ASP A 53 -6.55 1.35 -3.17
C ASP A 53 -5.68 1.95 -4.29
N TYR A 54 -4.74 1.17 -4.82
CA TYR A 54 -3.83 1.64 -5.87
C TYR A 54 -4.53 1.80 -7.23
N THR A 55 -5.52 0.96 -7.53
CA THR A 55 -6.35 1.11 -8.74
C THR A 55 -7.09 2.44 -8.73
N GLU A 56 -7.71 2.80 -7.59
CA GLU A 56 -8.43 4.07 -7.46
C GLU A 56 -7.50 5.27 -7.61
N TYR A 57 -6.32 5.18 -7.00
CA TYR A 57 -5.27 6.17 -7.11
C TYR A 57 -4.80 6.37 -8.56
N HIS A 58 -4.53 5.26 -9.24
CA HIS A 58 -4.12 5.24 -10.64
C HIS A 58 -5.19 5.84 -11.56
N PHE A 59 -6.46 5.43 -11.41
CA PHE A 59 -7.58 5.98 -12.21
C PHE A 59 -7.75 7.48 -12.04
N LEU A 60 -7.68 7.98 -10.80
CA LEU A 60 -7.74 9.42 -10.55
C LEU A 60 -6.63 10.17 -11.30
N ARG A 61 -5.44 9.56 -11.35
CA ARG A 61 -4.29 10.12 -12.03
C ARG A 61 -4.45 10.16 -13.53
N GLU A 62 -4.88 9.07 -14.13
CA GLU A 62 -5.20 9.04 -15.55
C GLU A 62 -6.29 10.04 -15.91
N GLU A 63 -7.36 10.13 -15.10
CA GLU A 63 -8.44 11.09 -15.33
C GLU A 63 -7.97 12.54 -15.32
N ARG A 64 -7.03 12.90 -14.43
CA ARG A 64 -6.42 14.25 -14.45
C ARG A 64 -5.55 14.47 -15.70
N VAL A 65 -4.75 13.48 -16.10
CA VAL A 65 -3.94 13.55 -17.33
C VAL A 65 -4.82 13.67 -18.57
N MET A 66 -5.89 12.87 -18.65
CA MET A 66 -6.87 12.87 -19.73
C MET A 66 -7.59 14.23 -19.85
N ASP A 67 -8.03 14.80 -18.72
CA ASP A 67 -8.68 16.10 -18.68
C ASP A 67 -7.75 17.22 -19.17
N ALA A 68 -6.52 17.28 -18.64
CA ALA A 68 -5.52 18.25 -19.07
C ALA A 68 -5.10 18.08 -20.54
N ALA A 69 -5.06 16.84 -21.04
CA ALA A 69 -4.80 16.55 -22.45
C ALA A 69 -5.98 16.92 -23.37
N GLY A 70 -7.18 17.15 -22.82
CA GLY A 70 -8.39 17.41 -23.59
C GLY A 70 -8.96 16.16 -24.27
N PHE A 71 -8.85 15.00 -23.63
CA PHE A 71 -9.38 13.73 -24.15
C PHE A 71 -10.92 13.78 -24.22
N SER A 72 -11.47 13.63 -25.43
CA SER A 72 -12.90 13.85 -25.69
C SER A 72 -13.85 12.81 -25.09
N GLU A 73 -13.34 11.62 -24.79
CA GLU A 73 -14.13 10.48 -24.28
C GLU A 73 -13.94 10.30 -22.76
N LEU A 74 -13.43 11.33 -22.07
CA LEU A 74 -13.13 11.29 -20.63
C LEU A 74 -14.33 10.86 -19.76
N ASP A 75 -15.54 11.35 -20.05
CA ASP A 75 -16.71 10.99 -19.24
C ASP A 75 -17.11 9.52 -19.39
N GLU A 76 -16.95 8.94 -20.59
CA GLU A 76 -17.14 7.50 -20.82
C GLU A 76 -16.06 6.70 -20.06
N HIS A 77 -14.83 7.18 -20.09
CA HIS A 77 -13.68 6.56 -19.42
C HIS A 77 -13.85 6.58 -17.89
N ARG A 78 -14.29 7.70 -17.31
CA ARG A 78 -14.65 7.83 -15.88
C ARG A 78 -15.71 6.83 -15.46
N GLU A 79 -16.72 6.59 -16.30
CA GLU A 79 -17.77 5.62 -15.97
C GLU A 79 -17.27 4.18 -16.02
N LEU A 80 -16.36 3.87 -16.95
CA LEU A 80 -15.61 2.63 -16.94
C LEU A 80 -14.86 2.47 -15.61
N HIS A 81 -14.03 3.45 -15.21
CA HIS A 81 -13.28 3.42 -13.95
C HIS A 81 -14.17 3.17 -12.75
N ARG A 82 -15.27 3.92 -12.59
CA ARG A 82 -16.23 3.72 -11.49
C ARG A 82 -16.79 2.30 -11.44
N ARG A 83 -17.11 1.71 -12.60
CA ARG A 83 -17.59 0.32 -12.67
C ARG A 83 -16.51 -0.65 -12.24
N LEU A 84 -15.29 -0.49 -12.75
CA LEU A 84 -14.16 -1.35 -12.47
C LEU A 84 -13.78 -1.31 -10.97
N THR A 85 -13.70 -0.12 -10.37
CA THR A 85 -13.47 0.08 -8.94
C THR A 85 -14.53 -0.64 -8.10
N ARG A 86 -15.81 -0.53 -8.48
CA ARG A 86 -16.90 -1.21 -7.77
C ARG A 86 -16.72 -2.73 -7.76
N GLN A 87 -16.37 -3.31 -8.91
CA GLN A 87 -16.12 -4.75 -9.02
C GLN A 87 -14.92 -5.21 -8.18
N ALA A 88 -13.84 -4.42 -8.16
CA ALA A 88 -12.66 -4.71 -7.35
C ALA A 88 -13.00 -4.67 -5.84
N ARG A 89 -13.73 -3.63 -5.40
CA ARG A 89 -14.24 -3.52 -4.02
C ARG A 89 -15.13 -4.71 -3.65
N GLU A 90 -16.08 -5.09 -4.48
CA GLU A 90 -16.97 -6.25 -4.23
C GLU A 90 -16.21 -7.57 -4.07
N ILE A 91 -15.12 -7.78 -4.81
CA ILE A 91 -14.26 -8.96 -4.66
C ILE A 91 -13.51 -8.91 -3.32
N ARG A 92 -12.90 -7.77 -3.01
CA ARG A 92 -12.19 -7.55 -1.75
C ARG A 92 -13.12 -7.71 -0.55
N ASP A 93 -14.32 -7.14 -0.59
CA ASP A 93 -15.31 -7.20 0.50
C ASP A 93 -15.79 -8.63 0.72
N ARG A 94 -16.09 -9.39 -0.35
CA ARG A 94 -16.43 -10.81 -0.23
C ARG A 94 -15.30 -11.62 0.38
N TYR A 95 -14.07 -11.36 -0.04
CA TYR A 95 -12.90 -12.03 0.50
C TYR A 95 -12.68 -11.70 1.99
N ALA A 96 -12.86 -10.44 2.39
CA ALA A 96 -12.73 -10.02 3.78
C ALA A 96 -13.77 -10.68 4.71
N VAL A 97 -14.99 -10.91 4.21
CA VAL A 97 -16.08 -11.56 4.97
C VAL A 97 -15.88 -13.07 5.08
N ASP A 98 -15.57 -13.74 3.96
CA ASP A 98 -15.37 -15.19 3.92
C ASP A 98 -14.23 -15.56 2.94
N PRO A 99 -12.98 -15.58 3.42
CA PRO A 99 -11.83 -15.97 2.60
C PRO A 99 -11.96 -17.39 2.03
N SER A 100 -12.70 -18.29 2.72
CA SER A 100 -12.86 -19.69 2.31
C SER A 100 -13.94 -19.89 1.24
N GLY A 101 -14.91 -18.98 1.19
CA GLY A 101 -15.99 -18.96 0.21
C GLY A 101 -15.59 -18.38 -1.15
N VAL A 102 -14.43 -17.73 -1.24
CA VAL A 102 -13.89 -17.14 -2.47
C VAL A 102 -12.69 -17.94 -2.94
N ARG A 103 -12.78 -18.54 -4.14
CA ARG A 103 -11.64 -19.28 -4.71
C ARG A 103 -10.59 -18.29 -5.21
N ALA A 104 -9.41 -18.30 -4.59
CA ALA A 104 -8.29 -17.42 -4.98
C ALA A 104 -7.99 -17.46 -6.49
N VAL A 105 -8.04 -18.63 -7.12
CA VAL A 105 -7.85 -18.77 -8.59
C VAL A 105 -8.87 -17.94 -9.40
N GLU A 106 -10.15 -17.92 -9.00
CA GLU A 106 -11.17 -17.14 -9.71
C GLU A 106 -10.92 -15.64 -9.58
N VAL A 107 -10.49 -15.21 -8.40
CA VAL A 107 -10.12 -13.82 -8.14
C VAL A 107 -8.93 -13.42 -9.02
N MET A 108 -7.90 -14.27 -9.08
CA MET A 108 -6.72 -14.01 -9.89
C MET A 108 -7.02 -13.93 -11.39
N ASP A 109 -7.79 -14.87 -11.92
CA ASP A 109 -8.16 -14.87 -13.34
C ASP A 109 -9.02 -13.66 -13.71
N PHE A 110 -9.93 -13.26 -12.81
CA PHE A 110 -10.70 -12.02 -12.98
C PHE A 110 -9.79 -10.80 -13.00
N LEU A 111 -8.96 -10.61 -11.97
CA LEU A 111 -8.11 -9.42 -11.84
C LEU A 111 -7.10 -9.30 -12.99
N ARG A 112 -6.54 -10.43 -13.46
CA ARG A 112 -5.67 -10.46 -14.63
C ARG A 112 -6.40 -10.05 -15.90
N THR A 113 -7.54 -10.67 -16.18
CA THR A 113 -8.32 -10.35 -17.38
C THR A 113 -8.75 -8.89 -17.37
N TRP A 114 -9.22 -8.44 -16.21
CA TRP A 114 -9.63 -7.07 -15.96
C TRP A 114 -8.51 -6.07 -16.21
N LEU A 115 -7.33 -6.26 -15.60
CA LEU A 115 -6.20 -5.33 -15.76
C LEU A 115 -5.69 -5.32 -17.20
N MET A 116 -5.53 -6.49 -17.81
CA MET A 116 -5.02 -6.58 -19.18
C MET A 116 -6.00 -5.97 -20.19
N ASP A 117 -7.30 -6.18 -20.01
CA ASP A 117 -8.31 -5.57 -20.87
C ASP A 117 -8.39 -4.05 -20.71
N HIS A 118 -8.19 -3.54 -19.50
CA HIS A 118 -8.14 -2.10 -19.26
C HIS A 118 -6.89 -1.50 -19.92
N ILE A 119 -5.69 -1.96 -19.56
CA ILE A 119 -4.42 -1.46 -20.10
C ILE A 119 -4.40 -1.53 -21.62
N LEU A 120 -4.65 -2.71 -22.20
CA LEU A 120 -4.46 -2.92 -23.64
C LEU A 120 -5.56 -2.32 -24.51
N LYS A 121 -6.80 -2.17 -24.01
CA LYS A 121 -7.95 -1.75 -24.83
C LYS A 121 -8.44 -0.35 -24.50
N GLN A 122 -8.25 0.14 -23.28
CA GLN A 122 -8.82 1.40 -22.82
C GLN A 122 -7.75 2.48 -22.74
N ASP A 123 -6.59 2.21 -22.16
CA ASP A 123 -5.64 3.28 -21.82
C ASP A 123 -4.87 3.77 -23.06
N PHE A 124 -4.65 2.87 -24.03
CA PHE A 124 -4.17 3.26 -25.36
C PHE A 124 -5.08 4.26 -26.09
N ARG A 125 -6.37 4.40 -25.72
CA ARG A 125 -7.29 5.36 -26.35
C ARG A 125 -6.90 6.81 -26.06
N PHE A 126 -6.42 7.11 -24.86
CA PHE A 126 -6.04 8.49 -24.50
C PHE A 126 -4.59 8.83 -24.85
N ARG A 127 -3.75 7.82 -25.13
CA ARG A 127 -2.34 8.02 -25.51
C ARG A 127 -2.13 9.11 -26.58
N PRO A 128 -2.85 9.15 -27.72
CA PRO A 128 -2.64 10.19 -28.73
C PRO A 128 -2.88 11.61 -28.21
N ALA A 129 -3.87 11.80 -27.34
CA ALA A 129 -4.17 13.11 -26.74
C ALA A 129 -3.04 13.58 -25.82
N VAL A 130 -2.49 12.68 -25.00
CA VAL A 130 -1.36 12.97 -24.11
C VAL A 130 -0.08 13.23 -24.90
N MET A 131 0.21 12.45 -25.94
CA MET A 131 1.39 12.68 -26.80
C MET A 131 1.32 14.03 -27.53
N ALA A 132 0.11 14.53 -27.82
CA ALA A 132 -0.09 15.85 -28.42
C ALA A 132 0.09 17.01 -27.40
N ARG A 133 0.00 16.73 -26.09
CA ARG A 133 0.18 17.68 -24.99
C ARG A 133 0.94 17.04 -23.82
N PRO A 134 2.25 16.76 -23.96
CA PRO A 134 3.01 16.02 -22.94
C PRO A 134 3.02 16.69 -21.56
N GLU A 135 2.87 18.01 -21.50
CA GLU A 135 2.75 18.78 -20.26
C GLU A 135 1.51 18.41 -19.42
N SER A 136 0.52 17.72 -20.00
CA SER A 136 -0.65 17.23 -19.26
C SER A 136 -0.29 16.21 -18.18
N VAL A 137 0.87 15.57 -18.26
CA VAL A 137 1.35 14.63 -17.24
C VAL A 137 1.69 15.35 -15.93
N ASP A 138 2.08 16.62 -15.99
CA ASP A 138 2.57 17.35 -14.81
C ASP A 138 1.47 17.62 -13.78
N VAL A 139 0.20 17.76 -14.20
CA VAL A 139 -0.93 17.95 -13.28
C VAL A 139 -1.23 16.73 -12.41
N ALA A 140 -0.73 15.57 -12.82
CA ALA A 140 -0.93 14.30 -12.15
C ALA A 140 0.22 13.95 -11.18
N ARG A 141 1.38 14.61 -11.29
CA ARG A 141 2.53 14.40 -10.40
C ARG A 141 2.25 14.84 -8.97
N THR A 142 1.30 15.74 -8.77
CA THR A 142 0.90 16.26 -7.46
C THR A 142 -0.26 15.49 -6.82
N ILE A 143 -0.74 14.40 -7.45
CA ILE A 143 -1.75 13.55 -6.82
C ILE A 143 -1.04 12.76 -5.72
N GLU A 144 -1.28 13.17 -4.49
CA GLU A 144 -0.93 12.38 -3.32
C GLU A 144 -1.96 11.26 -3.13
N PHE A 145 -1.60 10.22 -2.40
CA PHE A 145 -2.52 9.18 -1.98
C PHE A 145 -3.52 9.81 -0.99
N GLU A 146 -4.50 10.56 -1.50
CA GLU A 146 -5.44 11.33 -0.70
C GLU A 146 -6.25 10.35 0.18
N THR A 147 -6.17 10.54 1.49
CA THR A 147 -7.12 9.96 2.44
C THR A 147 -8.48 10.62 2.19
N ARG A 148 -9.25 10.16 1.19
CA ARG A 148 -10.59 10.71 0.95
C ARG A 148 -11.47 10.42 2.16
N ASP A 149 -11.85 11.44 2.91
CA ASP A 149 -12.65 11.33 4.13
C ASP A 149 -14.14 11.02 3.90
N GLU A 150 -14.57 10.69 2.68
CA GLU A 150 -16.01 10.82 2.34
C GLU A 150 -16.80 9.51 2.10
N ASP A 151 -16.21 8.31 2.11
CA ASP A 151 -16.95 7.09 1.68
C ASP A 151 -17.15 6.00 2.75
N HIS A 152 -17.00 6.28 4.05
CA HIS A 152 -17.30 5.32 5.14
C HIS A 152 -18.37 5.81 6.13
N ALA A 153 -19.46 6.35 5.59
CA ALA A 153 -20.72 6.41 6.32
C ALA A 153 -21.67 5.29 5.84
N ALA A 154 -21.39 4.05 6.27
CA ALA A 154 -22.32 2.94 6.50
C ALA A 154 -21.63 1.58 6.24
N ASP A 155 -21.21 0.87 7.28
CA ASP A 155 -22.02 -0.26 7.79
C ASP A 155 -21.44 -0.76 9.12
N GLY A 156 -22.34 -1.22 9.97
CA GLY A 156 -22.12 -1.35 11.41
C GLY A 156 -21.38 -2.61 11.83
N ALA A 157 -20.39 -2.42 12.71
CA ALA A 157 -19.98 -3.42 13.69
C ALA A 157 -19.93 -2.75 15.07
N THR A 158 -20.94 -3.04 15.87
CA THR A 158 -21.05 -2.63 17.26
C THR A 158 -19.98 -3.33 18.11
N GLY A 159 -19.03 -2.57 18.63
CA GLY A 159 -18.08 -3.00 19.66
C GLY A 159 -17.61 -1.78 20.46
N ALA A 160 -18.04 -1.70 21.71
CA ALA A 160 -17.85 -0.54 22.56
C ALA A 160 -16.38 -0.35 23.01
N GLY A 161 -15.89 0.90 22.96
CA GLY A 161 -14.84 1.37 23.85
C GLY A 161 -13.58 1.98 23.22
N ASP A 162 -13.69 3.10 22.52
CA ASP A 162 -13.06 4.37 22.93
C ASP A 162 -13.68 5.50 22.10
N SER A 163 -13.95 6.65 22.72
CA SER A 163 -14.54 7.80 22.01
C SER A 163 -13.47 8.48 21.14
N PRO A 164 -13.78 8.94 19.91
CA PRO A 164 -12.82 9.65 19.08
C PRO A 164 -12.57 11.04 19.69
N ARG A 165 -11.47 11.17 20.44
CA ARG A 165 -10.90 12.47 20.78
C ARG A 165 -10.13 12.96 19.55
N ASP A 166 -10.62 14.08 19.02
CA ASP A 166 -9.96 15.00 18.09
C ASP A 166 -9.59 14.46 16.70
N ALA A 167 -10.60 14.41 15.82
CA ALA A 167 -10.44 14.42 14.35
C ALA A 167 -10.03 15.83 13.86
N ALA A 168 -8.98 16.42 14.44
CA ALA A 168 -8.23 17.48 13.79
C ALA A 168 -7.17 16.78 12.93
N THR A 169 -7.14 17.07 11.64
CA THR A 169 -6.15 16.58 10.68
C THR A 169 -4.72 16.75 11.25
N VAL A 170 -4.16 15.64 11.76
CA VAL A 170 -2.81 15.60 12.36
C VAL A 170 -1.80 15.50 11.22
N GLY A 171 -1.01 16.56 11.04
CA GLY A 171 0.19 16.58 10.20
C GLY A 171 -0.07 16.87 8.72
N GLY A 172 0.73 17.77 8.13
CA GLY A 172 0.75 17.98 6.68
C GLY A 172 1.20 16.72 5.92
N PRO A 173 0.99 16.67 4.60
CA PRO A 173 1.26 15.47 3.81
C PRO A 173 2.71 15.02 3.91
N VAL A 174 2.91 13.71 4.08
CA VAL A 174 4.24 13.08 4.08
C VAL A 174 4.76 13.00 2.65
N ASP A 175 5.91 13.64 2.42
CA ASP A 175 6.64 13.47 1.17
C ASP A 175 7.46 12.16 1.19
N PHE A 176 6.88 11.10 0.64
CA PHE A 176 7.53 9.80 0.53
C PHE A 176 8.75 9.81 -0.39
N THR A 177 8.90 10.78 -1.29
CA THR A 177 9.97 10.80 -2.30
C THR A 177 11.37 11.04 -1.72
N THR A 178 11.43 11.48 -0.46
CA THR A 178 12.68 11.71 0.27
C THR A 178 12.93 10.68 1.37
N MET A 179 12.04 9.69 1.51
CA MET A 179 12.11 8.71 2.58
C MET A 179 13.07 7.56 2.27
N SER A 180 13.62 7.00 3.34
CA SER A 180 14.22 5.67 3.37
C SER A 180 13.48 4.82 4.39
N VAL A 181 13.01 3.65 3.97
CA VAL A 181 12.17 2.75 4.75
C VAL A 181 12.89 1.43 4.94
N LEU A 182 12.90 0.91 6.17
CA LEU A 182 13.32 -0.46 6.47
C LEU A 182 12.09 -1.28 6.85
N VAL A 183 11.81 -2.35 6.12
CA VAL A 183 10.77 -3.33 6.45
C VAL A 183 11.44 -4.57 7.03
N VAL A 184 11.04 -4.95 8.23
CA VAL A 184 11.56 -6.12 8.97
C VAL A 184 10.41 -7.09 9.22
N ASP A 185 10.33 -8.16 8.47
CA ASP A 185 9.26 -9.17 8.53
C ASP A 185 9.86 -10.50 8.06
N ASP A 186 9.60 -11.63 8.71
CA ASP A 186 10.12 -12.93 8.26
C ASP A 186 9.26 -13.56 7.13
N ASN A 187 8.12 -12.93 6.81
CA ASN A 187 7.31 -13.24 5.65
C ASN A 187 7.69 -12.36 4.45
N GLN A 188 8.39 -12.97 3.49
CA GLN A 188 8.82 -12.32 2.25
C GLN A 188 7.66 -11.76 1.42
N ASN A 189 6.47 -12.38 1.45
CA ASN A 189 5.32 -11.86 0.72
C ASN A 189 4.88 -10.50 1.30
N PHE A 190 4.83 -10.36 2.63
CA PHE A 190 4.52 -9.08 3.28
C PHE A 190 5.56 -8.00 3.00
N GLN A 191 6.85 -8.38 3.01
CA GLN A 191 7.93 -7.46 2.64
C GLN A 191 7.73 -6.88 1.23
N ILE A 192 7.41 -7.75 0.26
CA ILE A 192 7.22 -7.34 -1.14
C ILE A 192 5.97 -6.48 -1.29
N ILE A 193 4.86 -6.80 -0.59
CA ILE A 193 3.64 -5.97 -0.58
C ILE A 193 3.98 -4.55 -0.11
N LEU A 194 4.62 -4.42 1.05
CA LEU A 194 4.98 -3.12 1.62
C LEU A 194 5.92 -2.35 0.70
N ARG A 195 6.95 -3.02 0.16
CA ARG A 195 7.84 -2.40 -0.83
C ARG A 195 7.09 -1.92 -2.06
N THR A 196 6.12 -2.67 -2.53
CA THR A 196 5.33 -2.32 -3.72
C THR A 196 4.46 -1.10 -3.44
N ILE A 197 3.80 -1.03 -2.29
CA ILE A 197 3.03 0.14 -1.86
C ILE A 197 3.94 1.36 -1.72
N PHE A 198 5.07 1.26 -1.00
CA PHE A 198 6.00 2.37 -0.82
C PHE A 198 6.60 2.87 -2.13
N LYS A 199 6.94 1.97 -3.07
CA LYS A 199 7.37 2.37 -4.42
C LYS A 199 6.28 3.09 -5.17
N GLY A 200 5.03 2.63 -5.06
CA GLY A 200 3.86 3.29 -5.64
C GLY A 200 3.63 4.69 -5.07
N LEU A 201 3.98 4.91 -3.80
CA LEU A 201 4.00 6.22 -3.14
C LEU A 201 5.23 7.08 -3.52
N GLY A 202 6.14 6.58 -4.36
CA GLY A 202 7.34 7.29 -4.81
C GLY A 202 8.54 7.18 -3.87
N CYS A 203 8.50 6.31 -2.86
CA CYS A 203 9.63 6.09 -1.95
C CYS A 203 10.83 5.45 -2.68
N PRO A 204 12.00 6.13 -2.73
CA PRO A 204 13.14 5.69 -3.53
C PRO A 204 13.92 4.53 -2.89
N ASP A 205 13.93 4.45 -1.55
CA ASP A 205 14.70 3.47 -0.80
C ASP A 205 13.81 2.67 0.15
N VAL A 206 13.50 1.43 -0.22
CA VAL A 206 12.80 0.48 0.65
C VAL A 206 13.65 -0.77 0.83
N ARG A 207 14.34 -0.87 1.97
CA ARG A 207 15.17 -2.01 2.34
C ARG A 207 14.33 -3.07 3.05
N LEU A 208 14.66 -4.33 2.80
CA LEU A 208 13.95 -5.49 3.34
C LEU A 208 14.89 -6.30 4.25
N ALA A 209 14.35 -6.84 5.33
CA ALA A 209 15.06 -7.69 6.27
C ALA A 209 14.16 -8.85 6.72
N ASP A 210 14.66 -10.08 6.58
CA ASP A 210 13.97 -11.35 6.91
C ASP A 210 13.90 -11.63 8.42
N GLY A 211 14.02 -10.59 9.24
CA GLY A 211 13.99 -10.70 10.69
C GLY A 211 14.95 -9.75 11.41
N ALA A 212 14.88 -9.77 12.73
CA ALA A 212 15.54 -8.80 13.59
C ALA A 212 17.05 -8.65 13.36
N ARG A 213 17.78 -9.77 13.16
CA ARG A 213 19.24 -9.72 12.95
C ARG A 213 19.61 -8.92 11.71
N GLN A 214 18.97 -9.21 10.57
CA GLN A 214 19.21 -8.48 9.33
C GLN A 214 18.72 -7.03 9.45
N GLY A 215 17.64 -6.78 10.19
CA GLY A 215 17.19 -5.42 10.50
C GLY A 215 18.25 -4.62 11.25
N LEU A 216 18.85 -5.19 12.29
CA LEU A 216 19.92 -4.54 13.07
C LEU A 216 21.18 -4.32 12.22
N ASP A 217 21.56 -5.31 11.41
CA ASP A 217 22.67 -5.17 10.45
C ASP A 217 22.42 -4.03 9.44
N ALA A 218 21.18 -3.86 8.99
CA ALA A 218 20.79 -2.81 8.06
C ALA A 218 20.83 -1.42 8.72
N LEU A 219 20.52 -1.30 10.01
CA LEU A 219 20.63 -0.04 10.77
C LEU A 219 22.08 0.42 10.89
N ASN A 220 23.01 -0.54 11.12
CA ASN A 220 24.44 -0.25 11.22
C ASN A 220 25.05 0.24 9.90
N GLN A 221 24.46 -0.12 8.75
CA GLN A 221 24.93 0.33 7.44
C GLN A 221 24.44 1.74 7.12
N ALA A 222 23.15 1.99 7.30
CA ALA A 222 22.54 3.31 7.10
C ALA A 222 21.23 3.40 7.90
N PRO A 223 21.05 4.39 8.77
CA PRO A 223 19.79 4.57 9.51
C PRO A 223 18.68 5.02 8.55
N PRO A 224 17.53 4.32 8.50
CA PRO A 224 16.36 4.73 7.72
C PRO A 224 15.63 5.90 8.38
N SER A 225 14.73 6.55 7.63
CA SER A 225 13.78 7.53 8.18
C SER A 225 12.55 6.90 8.84
N LEU A 226 12.27 5.63 8.55
CA LEU A 226 11.12 4.87 9.08
C LEU A 226 11.47 3.38 9.14
N ILE A 227 11.03 2.71 10.19
CA ILE A 227 11.07 1.25 10.30
C ILE A 227 9.64 0.73 10.38
N LEU A 228 9.32 -0.27 9.57
CA LEU A 228 8.18 -1.15 9.78
C LEU A 228 8.69 -2.49 10.27
N VAL A 229 8.11 -3.01 11.35
CA VAL A 229 8.53 -4.29 11.92
C VAL A 229 7.32 -5.16 12.24
N ASP A 230 7.34 -6.41 11.81
CA ASP A 230 6.36 -7.40 12.20
C ASP A 230 6.53 -7.80 13.68
N TRP A 231 5.41 -7.97 14.37
CA TRP A 231 5.42 -8.41 15.77
C TRP A 231 5.95 -9.84 15.90
N ARG A 232 5.54 -10.75 15.02
CA ARG A 232 5.77 -12.20 15.13
C ARG A 232 6.85 -12.64 14.15
N MET A 233 8.11 -12.50 14.58
CA MET A 233 9.25 -13.02 13.83
C MET A 233 9.88 -14.23 14.52
N GLU A 234 10.44 -15.15 13.74
CA GLU A 234 11.25 -16.25 14.24
C GLU A 234 12.50 -15.75 14.99
N GLY A 235 12.78 -16.34 16.15
CA GLY A 235 13.91 -15.97 16.99
C GLY A 235 13.62 -14.75 17.85
N MET A 236 13.97 -13.56 17.37
CA MET A 236 13.71 -12.30 18.08
C MET A 236 12.45 -11.65 17.52
N ASP A 237 11.44 -11.49 18.37
CA ASP A 237 10.17 -10.86 18.02
C ASP A 237 10.31 -9.34 17.78
N GLY A 238 9.27 -8.72 17.21
CA GLY A 238 9.28 -7.29 16.89
C GLY A 238 9.51 -6.41 18.11
N LEU A 239 9.01 -6.81 19.28
CA LEU A 239 9.22 -6.08 20.52
C LEU A 239 10.68 -6.13 20.99
N GLY A 240 11.32 -7.31 20.90
CA GLY A 240 12.74 -7.51 21.15
C GLY A 240 13.60 -6.70 20.19
N PHE A 241 13.24 -6.68 18.91
CA PHE A 241 13.90 -5.83 17.92
C PHE A 241 13.80 -4.35 18.29
N VAL A 242 12.60 -3.84 18.59
CA VAL A 242 12.40 -2.43 18.98
C VAL A 242 13.27 -2.06 20.17
N ARG A 243 13.31 -2.90 21.22
CA ARG A 243 14.18 -2.65 22.39
C ARG A 243 15.66 -2.61 22.00
N ALA A 244 16.12 -3.55 21.17
CA ALA A 244 17.50 -3.56 20.70
C ALA A 244 17.86 -2.33 19.83
N VAL A 245 16.89 -1.75 19.12
CA VAL A 245 17.07 -0.47 18.41
C VAL A 245 17.16 0.70 19.39
N ARG A 246 16.28 0.77 20.39
CA ARG A 246 16.30 1.84 21.39
C ARG A 246 17.51 1.78 22.32
N ASP A 247 18.03 0.59 22.62
CA ASP A 247 19.28 0.38 23.37
C ASP A 247 20.52 0.94 22.65
N GLN A 248 20.42 1.24 21.34
CA GLN A 248 21.46 1.91 20.55
C GLN A 248 21.23 3.43 20.43
N ASP A 249 20.33 4.00 21.23
CA ASP A 249 19.91 5.40 21.18
C ASP A 249 19.34 5.84 19.81
N ILE A 250 18.87 4.89 18.99
CA ILE A 250 18.24 5.18 17.70
C ILE A 250 16.79 5.61 17.93
N THR A 251 16.43 6.82 17.52
CA THR A 251 15.11 7.44 17.72
C THR A 251 14.20 7.40 16.48
N VAL A 252 14.63 6.69 15.43
CA VAL A 252 13.86 6.54 14.18
C VAL A 252 12.42 6.10 14.49
N PRO A 253 11.39 6.69 13.87
CA PRO A 253 10.00 6.25 14.02
C PRO A 253 9.84 4.77 13.67
N ILE A 254 9.19 4.00 14.56
CA ILE A 254 8.90 2.59 14.33
C ILE A 254 7.39 2.38 14.28
N VAL A 255 6.90 1.82 13.18
CA VAL A 255 5.54 1.32 13.03
C VAL A 255 5.56 -0.19 13.17
N MET A 256 4.75 -0.70 14.08
CA MET A 256 4.64 -2.13 14.32
C MET A 256 3.49 -2.73 13.51
N ILE A 257 3.75 -3.83 12.82
CA ILE A 257 2.77 -4.59 12.05
C ILE A 257 2.28 -5.75 12.91
N THR A 258 0.97 -5.97 12.94
CA THR A 258 0.37 -7.00 13.79
C THR A 258 -0.89 -7.60 13.18
N GLY A 259 -1.10 -8.90 13.38
CA GLY A 259 -2.39 -9.54 13.22
C GLY A 259 -3.12 -9.53 14.56
N TYR A 260 -4.42 -9.21 14.57
CA TYR A 260 -5.30 -9.03 15.74
C TYR A 260 -5.04 -9.92 16.99
N ASN A 261 -5.49 -9.41 18.16
CA ASN A 261 -5.78 -10.14 19.42
C ASN A 261 -4.64 -10.47 20.40
N GLU A 262 -3.94 -9.46 20.93
CA GLU A 262 -3.26 -9.61 22.24
C GLU A 262 -3.70 -8.51 23.23
N PRO A 263 -4.43 -8.84 24.31
CA PRO A 263 -4.76 -7.87 25.37
C PRO A 263 -3.49 -7.27 25.99
N GLY A 264 -3.42 -5.93 26.10
CA GLY A 264 -2.24 -5.23 26.64
C GLY A 264 -1.05 -5.12 25.67
N PHE A 265 -1.22 -5.54 24.41
CA PHE A 265 -0.24 -5.41 23.34
C PHE A 265 0.22 -3.97 23.12
N SER A 266 -0.74 -3.04 22.94
CA SER A 266 -0.44 -1.67 22.54
C SER A 266 0.35 -0.91 23.60
N ASP A 267 0.08 -1.16 24.88
CA ASP A 267 0.79 -0.50 25.98
C ASP A 267 2.25 -0.96 26.06
N ARG A 268 2.49 -2.28 26.03
CA ARG A 268 3.85 -2.85 26.05
C ARG A 268 4.69 -2.41 24.84
N ALA A 269 4.06 -2.34 23.67
CA ALA A 269 4.73 -1.89 22.45
C ALA A 269 5.07 -0.39 22.51
N ARG A 270 4.16 0.45 23.00
CA ARG A 270 4.42 1.88 23.22
C ARG A 270 5.53 2.10 24.25
N GLU A 271 5.52 1.37 25.36
CA GLU A 271 6.58 1.40 26.37
C GLU A 271 7.95 1.03 25.82
N ALA A 272 8.01 0.11 24.85
CA ALA A 272 9.25 -0.23 24.16
C ALA A 272 9.72 0.84 23.17
N GLY A 273 8.88 1.82 22.83
CA GLY A 273 9.20 2.93 21.92
C GLY A 273 8.64 2.79 20.52
N VAL A 274 7.55 2.04 20.33
CA VAL A 274 6.77 2.01 19.07
C VAL A 274 5.96 3.31 18.91
N ASN A 275 5.93 3.85 17.69
CA ASN A 275 5.29 5.12 17.34
C ASN A 275 3.94 4.94 16.62
N GLY A 276 3.64 3.75 16.10
CA GLY A 276 2.39 3.49 15.40
C GLY A 276 2.12 2.00 15.21
N PHE A 277 0.88 1.66 14.89
CA PHE A 277 0.44 0.28 14.66
C PHE A 277 -0.25 0.17 13.31
N LEU A 278 0.10 -0.86 12.56
CA LEU A 278 -0.51 -1.21 11.30
C LEU A 278 -1.06 -2.63 11.40
N GLU A 279 -2.36 -2.77 11.13
CA GLU A 279 -3.05 -4.04 11.25
C GLU A 279 -3.00 -4.81 9.92
N LYS A 280 -2.80 -6.13 10.00
CA LYS A 280 -3.01 -7.06 8.89
C LYS A 280 -4.51 -7.45 8.83
N PRO A 281 -5.18 -7.43 7.66
CA PRO A 281 -4.63 -7.14 6.34
C PRO A 281 -4.41 -5.64 6.09
N ILE A 282 -3.25 -5.31 5.51
CA ILE A 282 -2.79 -3.93 5.34
C ILE A 282 -3.61 -3.24 4.24
N THR A 283 -3.97 -1.97 4.46
CA THR A 283 -4.48 -1.07 3.42
C THR A 283 -3.43 0.00 3.13
N ALA A 284 -3.39 0.51 1.89
CA ALA A 284 -2.47 1.59 1.55
C ALA A 284 -2.84 2.88 2.31
N ARG A 285 -4.15 3.13 2.48
CA ARG A 285 -4.66 4.21 3.33
C ARG A 285 -4.18 4.09 4.78
N GLY A 286 -4.38 2.94 5.41
CA GLY A 286 -3.97 2.69 6.79
C GLY A 286 -2.46 2.82 6.99
N LEU A 287 -1.68 2.37 5.99
CA LEU A 287 -0.23 2.58 5.96
C LEU A 287 0.11 4.08 5.96
N VAL A 288 -0.44 4.86 5.04
CA VAL A 288 -0.16 6.31 4.90
C VAL A 288 -0.56 7.07 6.17
N GLU A 289 -1.75 6.81 6.71
CA GLU A 289 -2.23 7.47 7.94
C GLU A 289 -1.34 7.15 9.15
N THR A 290 -0.98 5.88 9.33
CA THR A 290 -0.13 5.46 10.46
C THR A 290 1.28 6.00 10.34
N VAL A 291 1.86 6.01 9.12
CA VAL A 291 3.20 6.58 8.89
C VAL A 291 3.19 8.09 9.13
N SER A 292 2.17 8.80 8.65
CA SER A 292 2.02 10.25 8.86
C SER A 292 1.98 10.62 10.33
N ARG A 293 1.16 9.91 11.13
CA ARG A 293 1.09 10.10 12.58
C ARG A 293 2.43 9.80 13.26
N ALA A 294 3.04 8.65 12.97
CA ALA A 294 4.30 8.22 13.59
C ALA A 294 5.45 9.22 13.33
N LEU A 295 5.53 9.79 12.12
CA LEU A 295 6.53 10.79 11.77
C LEU A 295 6.28 12.14 12.49
N HIS A 296 5.02 12.53 12.64
CA HIS A 296 4.64 13.77 13.31
C HIS A 296 4.94 13.73 14.82
N ASP A 297 4.65 12.62 15.48
CA ASP A 297 4.86 12.45 16.93
C ASP A 297 6.34 12.55 17.30
N VAL A 298 7.23 11.96 16.49
CA VAL A 298 8.68 12.05 16.71
C VAL A 298 9.20 13.48 16.53
N ARG A 299 8.69 14.22 15.52
CA ARG A 299 9.07 15.63 15.31
C ARG A 299 8.58 16.55 16.42
N SER A 300 7.45 16.21 17.06
CA SER A 300 6.88 17.01 18.16
C SER A 300 7.58 16.78 19.49
N ALA A 301 8.32 15.67 19.64
CA ALA A 301 9.04 15.30 20.86
C ALA A 301 10.52 15.69 20.86
N ALA A 302 11.07 16.14 19.71
CA ALA A 302 12.46 16.57 19.52
C ALA A 302 12.61 18.09 19.65
#